data_AF-A0A5E4BUT4-F1
#
_entry.id   AF-A0A5E4BUT4-F1
#
_cell.length_a   1.000
_cell.length_b   1.000
_cell.length_c   1.000
_cell.angle_alpha   90.00
_cell.angle_beta   90.00
_cell.angle_gamma   90.00
#
_symmetry.space_group_name_H-M   'P 1'
#
loop_
_entity.id
_entity.type
_entity.pdbx_description
1 polymer ?
#
loop_
_entity_poly.entity_id
_entity_poly.type
_entity_poly.pdbx_seq_one_letter_code
_entity_poly.pdbx_strand_id
1 'polypeptide(L)'
;MNLPLFLVALCLGIASAIPKFDQNLDTQWYQWKATHKRLYGTNEEGWRRAVWEKNMRMIEQHNGEYSQGKHGFTMAMNAFGDMTNEEFKQLKNGFQIQKYRRQGKVFREPLLFGSPKSVDWREKGYVTPVKNQGQCGSCWAFSATGSLEGQMFRKTGKLISLSEQNLVDCSRPQGNLGCDGGLMDNAFQYIKDNGGLDSEDSYPYEAQDETCKYKPEFAVANDTGFVDIPPREKALMSAVATVGPISVAIDAGHASFQFYKSGVYYDPECSSKDLDHGVLVVGYGVEANSNKKFWLVKNSWGPEWGADGYVKMAKDKNNHCGIATAASYPTV
;
A
#
# COMPACT_ATOMS: atom_id res chain seq x y z
N MET A 1 26.39 72.43 -9.61
CA MET A 1 25.27 71.57 -9.18
C MET A 1 25.59 70.14 -9.60
N ASN A 2 26.15 69.33 -8.71
CA ASN A 2 26.30 67.88 -8.91
C ASN A 2 25.81 67.21 -7.63
N LEU A 3 24.68 66.51 -7.74
CA LEU A 3 24.02 65.77 -6.66
C LEU A 3 24.63 64.35 -6.63
N PRO A 4 25.10 63.82 -5.49
CA PRO A 4 25.52 62.42 -5.44
C PRO A 4 24.29 61.52 -5.21
N LEU A 5 24.09 60.57 -6.11
CA LEU A 5 23.14 59.45 -5.97
C LEU A 5 23.63 58.53 -4.83
N PHE A 6 22.85 58.40 -3.75
CA PHE A 6 23.03 57.32 -2.78
C PHE A 6 22.29 56.07 -3.26
N LEU A 7 23.05 55.04 -3.64
CA LEU A 7 22.54 53.68 -3.84
C LEU A 7 22.34 53.03 -2.47
N VAL A 8 21.09 52.87 -2.04
CA VAL A 8 20.74 52.05 -0.87
C VAL A 8 20.66 50.59 -1.33
N ALA A 9 21.65 49.79 -0.95
CA ALA A 9 21.61 48.35 -1.10
C ALA A 9 20.65 47.75 -0.05
N LEU A 10 19.48 47.31 -0.48
CA LEU A 10 18.55 46.56 0.37
C LEU A 10 19.03 45.12 0.50
N CYS A 11 19.85 44.83 1.50
CA CYS A 11 20.15 43.46 1.90
C CYS A 11 18.91 42.88 2.62
N LEU A 12 18.05 42.19 1.88
CA LEU A 12 17.04 41.30 2.46
C LEU A 12 17.77 40.08 3.03
N GLY A 13 18.18 40.18 4.30
CA GLY A 13 18.65 39.04 5.07
C GLY A 13 17.50 38.06 5.25
N ILE A 14 17.57 36.90 4.59
CA ILE A 14 16.71 35.76 4.92
C ILE A 14 17.20 35.26 6.29
N ALA A 15 16.55 35.71 7.35
CA ALA A 15 16.78 35.15 8.68
C ALA A 15 16.22 33.71 8.68
N SER A 16 17.10 32.72 8.53
CA SER A 16 16.77 31.31 8.75
C SER A 16 16.46 31.14 10.24
N ALA A 17 15.19 31.25 10.62
CA ALA A 17 14.77 30.95 11.98
C ALA A 17 15.05 29.46 12.24
N ILE A 18 15.97 29.17 13.17
CA ILE A 18 16.21 27.80 13.66
C ILE A 18 14.86 27.29 14.18
N PRO A 19 14.38 26.11 13.72
CA PRO A 19 13.14 25.54 14.22
C PRO A 19 13.23 25.39 15.74
N LYS A 20 12.30 26.02 16.46
CA LYS A 20 12.14 25.77 17.90
C LYS A 20 11.40 24.46 18.06
N PHE A 21 12.11 23.43 18.51
CA PHE A 21 11.52 22.12 18.81
C PHE A 21 10.77 22.12 20.14
N ASP A 22 9.72 21.31 20.24
CA ASP A 22 9.01 21.11 21.50
C ASP A 22 9.84 20.20 22.42
N GLN A 23 10.38 20.78 23.49
CA GLN A 23 11.19 20.05 24.47
C GLN A 23 10.40 18.93 25.18
N ASN A 24 9.07 19.02 25.24
CA ASN A 24 8.24 17.96 25.82
C ASN A 24 8.25 16.68 24.98
N LEU A 25 8.62 16.78 23.69
CA LEU A 25 8.68 15.66 22.76
C LEU A 25 10.08 15.02 22.66
N ASP A 26 11.11 15.55 23.34
CA ASP A 26 12.48 15.03 23.30
C ASP A 26 12.54 13.52 23.58
N THR A 27 11.92 13.09 24.68
CA THR A 27 11.94 11.68 25.09
C THR A 27 11.25 10.79 24.05
N GLN A 28 10.11 11.22 23.51
CA GLN A 28 9.37 10.47 22.50
C GLN A 28 10.14 10.39 21.18
N TRP A 29 10.81 11.48 20.77
CA TRP A 29 11.66 11.51 19.58
C TRP A 29 12.81 10.52 19.68
N TYR A 30 13.55 10.52 20.80
CA TYR A 30 14.68 9.59 21.00
C TYR A 30 14.22 8.13 21.06
N GLN A 31 13.10 7.85 21.73
CA GLN A 31 12.51 6.51 21.76
C GLN A 31 12.04 6.06 20.38
N TRP A 32 11.39 6.95 19.63
CA TRP A 32 10.94 6.66 18.26
C TRP A 32 12.13 6.37 17.34
N LYS A 33 13.20 7.17 17.39
CA LYS A 33 14.43 6.92 16.62
C LYS A 33 15.05 5.56 16.97
N ALA A 34 15.15 5.24 18.26
CA ALA A 34 15.73 3.98 18.72
C ALA A 34 14.90 2.77 18.23
N THR A 35 13.57 2.87 18.35
CA THR A 35 12.63 1.82 17.92
C THR A 35 12.75 1.55 16.42
N HIS A 36 12.85 2.61 15.61
CA HIS A 36 12.92 2.52 14.15
C HIS A 36 14.36 2.55 13.60
N LYS A 37 15.37 2.38 14.48
CA LYS A 37 16.80 2.33 14.16
C LYS A 37 17.27 3.50 13.29
N ARG A 38 16.79 4.71 13.59
CA ARG A 38 17.13 5.93 12.85
C ARG A 38 18.42 6.55 13.35
N LEU A 39 19.33 6.78 12.42
CA LEU A 39 20.61 7.47 12.63
C LEU A 39 20.71 8.56 11.56
N TYR A 40 20.90 9.81 11.98
CA TYR A 40 20.96 10.96 11.10
C TYR A 40 22.28 11.71 11.29
N GLY A 41 22.73 12.39 10.23
CA GLY A 41 23.78 13.39 10.36
C GLY A 41 23.28 14.63 11.10
N THR A 42 24.20 15.44 11.64
CA THR A 42 23.90 16.64 12.45
C THR A 42 23.03 17.65 11.71
N ASN A 43 23.20 17.77 10.39
CA ASN A 43 22.42 18.67 9.53
C ASN A 43 21.06 18.09 9.13
N GLU A 44 20.87 16.77 9.27
CA GLU A 44 19.65 16.08 8.86
C GLU A 44 18.65 15.93 10.02
N GLU A 45 19.15 15.62 11.22
CA GLU A 45 18.31 15.33 12.37
C GLU A 45 17.29 16.44 12.67
N GLY A 46 17.73 17.71 12.58
CA GLY A 46 16.87 18.84 12.91
C GLY A 46 15.61 18.91 12.03
N TRP A 47 15.75 18.75 10.71
CA TRP A 47 14.59 18.83 9.84
C TRP A 47 13.76 17.54 9.85
N ARG A 48 14.38 16.36 10.02
CA ARG A 48 13.66 15.08 10.23
C ARG A 48 12.79 15.14 11.48
N ARG A 49 13.31 15.69 12.58
CA ARG A 49 12.54 15.94 13.79
C ARG A 49 11.41 16.92 13.55
N ALA A 50 11.63 18.01 12.79
CA ALA A 50 10.57 18.95 12.47
C ALA A 50 9.41 18.29 11.70
N VAL A 51 9.72 17.40 10.75
CA VAL A 51 8.72 16.59 10.02
C VAL A 51 7.97 15.67 10.99
N TRP A 52 8.69 14.98 11.88
CA TRP A 52 8.09 14.10 12.88
C TRP A 52 7.16 14.84 13.84
N GLU A 53 7.55 16.01 14.36
CA GLU A 53 6.68 16.81 15.24
C GLU A 53 5.45 17.34 14.50
N LYS A 54 5.59 17.72 13.22
CA LYS A 54 4.45 18.11 12.37
C LYS A 54 3.47 16.94 12.24
N ASN A 55 3.97 15.73 11.98
CA ASN A 55 3.16 14.54 11.87
C ASN A 55 2.48 14.15 13.20
N MET A 56 3.19 14.28 14.34
CA MET A 56 2.59 14.07 15.67
C MET A 56 1.39 15.00 15.90
N ARG A 57 1.54 16.30 15.66
CA ARG A 57 0.44 17.27 15.85
C ARG A 57 -0.77 16.96 14.97
N MET A 58 -0.53 16.57 13.72
CA MET A 58 -1.60 16.14 12.81
C MET A 58 -2.34 14.91 13.36
N ILE A 59 -1.61 13.89 13.84
CA ILE A 59 -2.19 12.68 14.42
C ILE A 59 -3.01 13.00 15.67
N GLU A 60 -2.49 13.84 16.56
CA GLU A 60 -3.18 14.26 17.79
C GLU A 60 -4.47 15.04 17.46
N GLN A 61 -4.41 15.97 16.51
CA GLN A 61 -5.58 16.71 16.06
C GLN A 61 -6.64 15.76 15.46
N HIS A 62 -6.24 14.88 14.54
CA HIS A 62 -7.13 13.89 13.93
C HIS A 62 -7.81 13.03 15.00
N ASN A 63 -7.05 12.53 15.97
CA ASN A 63 -7.60 11.68 17.04
C ASN A 63 -8.52 12.47 17.99
N GLY A 64 -8.24 13.76 18.22
CA GLY A 64 -9.15 14.67 18.91
C GLY A 64 -10.49 14.81 18.16
N GLU A 65 -10.45 14.95 16.84
CA GLU A 65 -11.65 15.00 15.99
C GLU A 65 -12.39 13.65 15.91
N TYR A 66 -11.65 12.53 15.90
CA TYR A 66 -12.21 11.19 16.01
C TYR A 66 -13.02 11.02 17.31
N SER A 67 -12.49 11.50 18.45
CA SER A 67 -13.20 11.44 19.74
C SER A 67 -14.51 12.24 19.75
N GLN A 68 -14.64 13.21 18.85
CA GLN A 68 -15.85 14.01 18.62
C GLN A 68 -16.78 13.38 17.57
N GLY A 69 -16.46 12.18 17.06
CA GLY A 69 -17.25 11.47 16.05
C GLY A 69 -17.10 11.99 14.62
N LYS A 70 -16.10 12.84 14.33
CA LYS A 70 -15.89 13.42 12.99
C LYS A 70 -15.25 12.43 12.01
N HIS A 71 -14.50 11.45 12.52
CA HIS A 71 -13.76 10.47 11.72
C HIS A 71 -14.19 9.03 12.03
N GLY A 72 -14.03 8.14 11.04
CA GLY A 72 -14.31 6.71 11.19
C GLY A 72 -13.14 5.86 11.70
N PHE A 73 -11.96 6.47 11.84
CA PHE A 73 -10.71 5.78 12.12
C PHE A 73 -9.78 6.66 12.96
N THR A 74 -8.80 6.02 13.60
CA THR A 74 -7.71 6.67 14.32
C THR A 74 -6.41 6.58 13.55
N MET A 75 -5.50 7.50 13.85
CA MET A 75 -4.12 7.49 13.37
C MET A 75 -3.15 7.20 14.51
N ALA A 76 -1.95 6.72 14.18
CA ALA A 76 -0.87 6.53 15.15
C ALA A 76 0.49 6.80 14.50
N MET A 77 1.44 7.25 15.32
CA MET A 77 2.82 7.38 14.88
C MET A 77 3.38 5.99 14.54
N ASN A 78 4.15 5.91 13.45
CA ASN A 78 4.73 4.67 12.95
C ASN A 78 6.11 4.93 12.33
N ALA A 79 6.65 3.93 11.61
CA ALA A 79 7.96 4.01 10.98
C ALA A 79 8.11 5.11 9.91
N PHE A 80 7.03 5.76 9.48
CA PHE A 80 7.04 6.83 8.49
C PHE A 80 7.00 8.23 9.10
N GLY A 81 7.14 8.34 10.43
CA GLY A 81 7.01 9.59 11.16
C GLY A 81 7.94 10.71 10.68
N ASP A 82 9.15 10.37 10.25
CA ASP A 82 10.17 11.33 9.78
C ASP A 82 10.13 11.59 8.27
N MET A 83 9.17 10.99 7.55
CA MET A 83 9.02 11.14 6.11
C MET A 83 8.02 12.25 5.77
N THR A 84 8.34 13.06 4.77
CA THR A 84 7.32 13.91 4.14
C THR A 84 6.34 13.04 3.35
N ASN A 85 5.16 13.56 3.04
CA ASN A 85 4.19 12.82 2.24
C ASN A 85 4.71 12.56 0.82
N GLU A 86 5.53 13.47 0.28
CA GLU A 86 6.16 13.31 -1.03
C GLU A 86 7.21 12.19 -1.02
N GLU A 87 8.09 12.14 -0.01
CA GLU A 87 9.04 11.04 0.18
C GLU A 87 8.29 9.71 0.33
N PHE A 88 7.22 9.71 1.12
CA PHE A 88 6.39 8.53 1.35
C PHE A 88 5.80 7.99 0.05
N LYS A 89 5.14 8.85 -0.75
CA LYS A 89 4.59 8.46 -2.06
C LYS A 89 5.67 7.85 -2.96
N GLN A 90 6.83 8.50 -3.06
CA GLN A 90 7.90 8.04 -3.94
C GLN A 90 8.46 6.67 -3.53
N LEU A 91 8.60 6.40 -2.24
CA LEU A 91 9.25 5.19 -1.74
C LEU A 91 8.30 4.01 -1.50
N LYS A 92 7.00 4.28 -1.31
CA LYS A 92 6.01 3.26 -0.90
C LYS A 92 4.96 2.98 -1.97
N ASN A 93 4.66 3.94 -2.83
CA ASN A 93 3.56 3.83 -3.78
C ASN A 93 4.16 3.56 -5.17
N GLY A 94 4.03 2.31 -5.63
CA GLY A 94 4.63 1.83 -6.87
C GLY A 94 3.64 1.43 -7.96
N PHE A 95 2.33 1.61 -7.76
CA PHE A 95 1.35 1.26 -8.77
C PHE A 95 1.29 2.34 -9.86
N GLN A 96 1.43 1.94 -11.13
CA GLN A 96 1.53 2.89 -12.25
C GLN A 96 0.23 3.00 -13.06
N ILE A 97 -0.79 3.67 -12.50
CA ILE A 97 -2.12 3.80 -13.12
C ILE A 97 -2.10 4.26 -14.58
N GLN A 98 -1.17 5.13 -14.97
CA GLN A 98 -1.09 5.66 -16.34
C GLN A 98 -0.86 4.56 -17.39
N LYS A 99 -0.14 3.49 -17.00
CA LYS A 99 0.14 2.34 -17.86
C LYS A 99 -0.95 1.26 -17.80
N TYR A 100 -1.87 1.34 -16.84
CA TYR A 100 -2.89 0.32 -16.64
C TYR A 100 -3.86 0.24 -17.81
N ARG A 101 -4.00 -0.95 -18.39
CA ARG A 101 -4.96 -1.28 -19.44
C ARG A 101 -5.54 -2.66 -19.13
N ARG A 102 -6.86 -2.79 -19.19
CA ARG A 102 -7.51 -4.09 -19.02
C ARG A 102 -7.21 -4.97 -20.23
N GLN A 103 -6.46 -6.04 -20.02
CA GLN A 103 -6.07 -7.01 -21.04
C GLN A 103 -6.46 -8.43 -20.66
N GLY A 104 -6.87 -8.65 -19.40
CA GLY A 104 -7.30 -9.94 -18.90
C GLY A 104 -8.67 -10.33 -19.42
N LYS A 105 -9.07 -11.57 -19.11
CA LYS A 105 -10.46 -11.99 -19.34
C LYS A 105 -11.37 -11.13 -18.45
N VAL A 106 -12.57 -10.80 -18.92
CA VAL A 106 -13.52 -10.02 -18.12
C VAL A 106 -14.25 -10.93 -17.13
N PHE A 107 -14.23 -10.56 -15.85
CA PHE A 107 -14.98 -11.26 -14.81
C PHE A 107 -16.49 -11.24 -15.10
N ARG A 108 -17.12 -12.42 -15.01
CA ARG A 108 -18.56 -12.57 -15.16
C ARG A 108 -19.17 -12.83 -13.79
N GLU A 109 -19.99 -11.89 -13.32
CA GLU A 109 -20.73 -12.04 -12.07
C GLU A 109 -21.63 -13.28 -12.13
N PRO A 110 -21.65 -14.14 -11.09
CA PRO A 110 -22.54 -15.29 -11.07
C PRO A 110 -24.02 -14.84 -10.97
N LEU A 111 -24.89 -15.43 -11.79
CA LEU A 111 -26.30 -15.01 -11.95
C LEU A 111 -27.17 -15.20 -10.69
N LEU A 112 -26.84 -16.16 -9.82
CA LEU A 112 -27.66 -16.57 -8.66
C LEU A 112 -26.83 -16.68 -7.37
N PHE A 113 -25.92 -15.75 -7.14
CA PHE A 113 -25.07 -15.77 -5.94
C PHE A 113 -25.60 -14.84 -4.85
N GLY A 114 -26.15 -15.44 -3.78
CA GLY A 114 -26.43 -14.74 -2.53
C GLY A 114 -25.13 -14.52 -1.77
N SER A 115 -24.45 -13.40 -2.03
CA SER A 115 -23.17 -13.12 -1.36
C SER A 115 -23.32 -13.11 0.15
N PRO A 116 -22.41 -13.79 0.89
CA PRO A 116 -22.42 -13.76 2.34
C PRO A 116 -22.28 -12.31 2.84
N LYS A 117 -22.76 -12.03 4.06
CA LYS A 117 -22.68 -10.68 4.64
C LYS A 117 -21.24 -10.26 4.95
N SER A 118 -20.38 -11.22 5.23
CA SER A 118 -18.96 -11.03 5.53
C SER A 118 -18.14 -12.18 4.97
N VAL A 119 -16.92 -11.88 4.55
CA VAL A 119 -15.90 -12.84 4.11
C VAL A 119 -14.59 -12.43 4.75
N ASP A 120 -13.85 -13.41 5.27
CA ASP A 120 -12.48 -13.24 5.71
C ASP A 120 -11.67 -14.47 5.28
N TRP A 121 -10.84 -14.29 4.25
CA TRP A 121 -10.02 -15.38 3.70
C TRP A 121 -8.84 -15.76 4.60
N ARG A 122 -8.49 -14.91 5.59
CA ARG A 122 -7.46 -15.23 6.59
C ARG A 122 -7.90 -16.41 7.45
N GLU A 123 -9.16 -16.42 7.87
CA GLU A 123 -9.76 -17.50 8.67
C GLU A 123 -9.87 -18.83 7.91
N LYS A 124 -9.66 -18.81 6.59
CA LYS A 124 -9.73 -19.99 5.72
C LYS A 124 -8.35 -20.50 5.29
N GLY A 125 -7.26 -19.84 5.71
CA GLY A 125 -5.90 -20.25 5.38
C GLY A 125 -5.39 -19.79 4.01
N TYR A 126 -6.07 -18.85 3.36
CA TYR A 126 -5.71 -18.38 2.01
C TYR A 126 -4.66 -17.26 2.00
N VAL A 127 -4.28 -16.74 3.18
CA VAL A 127 -3.53 -15.50 3.31
C VAL A 127 -2.27 -15.75 4.14
N THR A 128 -1.12 -15.52 3.54
CA THR A 128 0.20 -15.54 4.21
C THR A 128 0.34 -14.42 5.25
N PRO A 129 1.34 -14.45 6.14
CA PRO A 129 1.64 -13.33 7.03
C PRO A 129 1.85 -12.00 6.28
N VAL A 130 1.69 -10.87 6.98
CA VAL A 130 1.99 -9.55 6.43
C VAL A 130 3.49 -9.41 6.19
N LYS A 131 3.86 -8.92 5.00
CA LYS A 131 5.24 -8.64 4.60
C LYS A 131 5.53 -7.13 4.61
N ASN A 132 6.78 -6.74 4.34
CA ASN A 132 7.20 -5.34 4.29
C ASN A 132 8.05 -5.07 3.03
N GLN A 133 7.58 -4.19 2.16
CA GLN A 133 8.24 -3.83 0.91
C GLN A 133 9.47 -2.93 1.08
N GLY A 134 9.76 -2.44 2.29
CA GLY A 134 10.93 -1.58 2.50
C GLY A 134 10.83 -0.26 1.72
N GLN A 135 11.96 0.29 1.28
CA GLN A 135 12.04 1.55 0.54
C GLN A 135 12.04 1.32 -0.98
N CYS A 136 11.11 0.49 -1.45
CA CYS A 136 11.00 0.08 -2.85
C CYS A 136 9.53 0.17 -3.27
N GLY A 137 9.24 0.74 -4.45
CA GLY A 137 7.91 0.83 -5.06
C GLY A 137 7.41 -0.50 -5.62
N SER A 138 7.52 -1.59 -4.86
CA SER A 138 7.18 -2.96 -5.25
C SER A 138 5.80 -3.42 -4.79
N CYS A 139 4.94 -2.53 -4.30
CA CYS A 139 3.58 -2.87 -3.82
C CYS A 139 2.77 -3.72 -4.82
N TRP A 140 2.99 -3.50 -6.13
CA TRP A 140 2.39 -4.28 -7.20
C TRP A 140 2.81 -5.76 -7.15
N ALA A 141 4.06 -6.06 -6.81
CA ALA A 141 4.55 -7.42 -6.66
C ALA A 141 3.90 -8.11 -5.45
N PHE A 142 3.84 -7.43 -4.29
CA PHE A 142 3.16 -7.94 -3.08
C PHE A 142 1.66 -8.18 -3.28
N SER A 143 0.99 -7.30 -4.02
CA SER A 143 -0.42 -7.47 -4.37
C SER A 143 -0.61 -8.68 -5.29
N ALA A 144 0.29 -8.87 -6.27
CA ALA A 144 0.24 -10.00 -7.20
C ALA A 144 0.53 -11.33 -6.51
N THR A 145 1.61 -11.44 -5.72
CA THR A 145 1.95 -12.65 -4.96
C THR A 145 0.82 -13.02 -4.01
N GLY A 146 0.28 -12.08 -3.24
CA GLY A 146 -0.80 -12.36 -2.30
C GLY A 146 -2.10 -12.90 -2.96
N SER A 147 -2.39 -12.47 -4.19
CA SER A 147 -3.53 -12.99 -4.96
C SER A 147 -3.24 -14.39 -5.53
N LEU A 148 -2.03 -14.60 -6.05
CA LEU A 148 -1.60 -15.91 -6.54
C LEU A 148 -1.49 -16.95 -5.41
N GLU A 149 -0.97 -16.57 -4.24
CA GLU A 149 -0.93 -17.40 -3.02
C GLU A 149 -2.32 -17.92 -2.67
N GLY A 150 -3.33 -17.04 -2.66
CA GLY A 150 -4.72 -17.43 -2.41
C GLY A 150 -5.28 -18.40 -3.46
N GLN A 151 -4.96 -18.19 -4.74
CA GLN A 151 -5.39 -19.10 -5.80
C GLN A 151 -4.67 -20.46 -5.75
N MET A 152 -3.37 -20.47 -5.46
CA MET A 152 -2.60 -21.70 -5.30
C MET A 152 -3.08 -22.50 -4.09
N PHE A 153 -3.38 -21.83 -2.97
CA PHE A 153 -4.01 -22.47 -1.82
C PHE A 153 -5.37 -23.07 -2.18
N ARG A 154 -6.21 -22.33 -2.91
CA ARG A 154 -7.51 -22.84 -3.40
C ARG A 154 -7.37 -24.12 -4.24
N LYS A 155 -6.37 -24.16 -5.13
CA LYS A 155 -6.13 -25.28 -6.06
C LYS A 155 -5.50 -26.49 -5.38
N THR A 156 -4.59 -26.27 -4.44
CA THR A 156 -3.69 -27.32 -3.94
C THR A 156 -3.88 -27.66 -2.46
N GLY A 157 -4.54 -26.79 -1.69
CA GLY A 157 -4.61 -26.86 -0.23
C GLY A 157 -3.30 -26.50 0.49
N LYS A 158 -2.27 -26.04 -0.22
CA LYS A 158 -0.97 -25.67 0.35
C LYS A 158 -0.75 -24.17 0.25
N LEU A 159 -0.45 -23.54 1.38
CA LEU A 159 -0.13 -22.12 1.44
C LEU A 159 1.39 -21.97 1.47
N ILE A 160 1.96 -21.42 0.40
CA ILE A 160 3.39 -21.20 0.26
C ILE A 160 3.58 -19.72 -0.04
N SER A 161 4.47 -19.05 0.69
CA SER A 161 4.84 -17.66 0.43
C SER A 161 5.60 -17.57 -0.89
N LEU A 162 5.18 -16.68 -1.78
CA LEU A 162 5.77 -16.52 -3.11
C LEU A 162 6.73 -15.33 -3.15
N SER A 163 7.74 -15.39 -4.01
CA SER A 163 8.79 -14.37 -4.08
C SER A 163 8.33 -13.11 -4.81
N GLU A 164 8.28 -11.98 -4.10
CA GLU A 164 8.14 -10.68 -4.75
C GLU A 164 9.42 -10.28 -5.50
N GLN A 165 10.59 -10.68 -5.01
CA GLN A 165 11.88 -10.34 -5.61
C GLN A 165 12.01 -10.92 -7.02
N ASN A 166 11.54 -12.16 -7.21
CA ASN A 166 11.47 -12.77 -8.52
C ASN A 166 10.65 -11.89 -9.49
N LEU A 167 9.52 -11.32 -9.07
CA LEU A 167 8.74 -10.42 -9.91
C LEU A 167 9.49 -9.12 -10.18
N VAL A 168 10.04 -8.50 -9.13
CA VAL A 168 10.80 -7.24 -9.20
C VAL A 168 11.94 -7.33 -10.23
N ASP A 169 12.71 -8.41 -10.19
CA ASP A 169 13.90 -8.56 -11.03
C ASP A 169 13.59 -9.04 -12.45
N CYS A 170 12.55 -9.86 -12.63
CA CYS A 170 12.35 -10.63 -13.85
C CYS A 170 11.21 -10.15 -14.76
N SER A 171 10.24 -9.36 -14.27
CA SER A 171 9.04 -8.99 -15.04
C SER A 171 9.17 -7.71 -15.88
N ARG A 172 10.40 -7.20 -16.07
CA ARG A 172 10.67 -6.04 -16.93
C ARG A 172 10.21 -6.22 -18.38
N PRO A 173 10.37 -7.41 -19.03
CA PRO A 173 9.86 -7.63 -20.39
C PRO A 173 8.35 -7.45 -20.52
N GLN A 174 7.58 -7.68 -19.44
CA GLN A 174 6.12 -7.48 -19.40
C GLN A 174 5.73 -6.03 -19.04
N GLY A 175 6.70 -5.15 -18.78
CA GLY A 175 6.48 -3.70 -18.61
C GLY A 175 6.53 -3.19 -17.17
N ASN A 176 6.83 -4.03 -16.19
CA ASN A 176 7.14 -3.59 -14.83
C ASN A 176 8.54 -2.96 -14.77
N LEU A 177 8.79 -2.13 -13.77
CA LEU A 177 10.03 -1.38 -13.60
C LEU A 177 10.67 -1.63 -12.23
N GLY A 178 10.46 -2.81 -11.66
CA GLY A 178 11.06 -3.17 -10.38
C GLY A 178 10.61 -2.22 -9.25
N CYS A 179 11.57 -1.61 -8.56
CA CYS A 179 11.31 -0.63 -7.50
C CYS A 179 10.74 0.71 -7.99
N ASP A 180 10.84 1.04 -9.28
CA ASP A 180 10.21 2.24 -9.84
C ASP A 180 8.70 2.04 -10.10
N GLY A 181 8.18 0.84 -9.88
CA GLY A 181 6.76 0.53 -9.94
C GLY A 181 6.35 -0.43 -11.04
N GLY A 182 5.08 -0.79 -11.06
CA GLY A 182 4.54 -1.84 -11.90
C GLY A 182 3.04 -2.04 -11.75
N LEU A 183 2.55 -3.13 -12.35
CA LEU A 183 1.15 -3.54 -12.38
C LEU A 183 1.05 -5.03 -12.04
N MET A 184 0.01 -5.39 -11.30
CA MET A 184 -0.27 -6.79 -10.95
C MET A 184 -0.53 -7.64 -12.20
N ASP A 185 -1.23 -7.09 -13.20
CA ASP A 185 -1.52 -7.79 -14.46
C ASP A 185 -0.25 -8.16 -15.24
N ASN A 186 0.74 -7.27 -15.27
CA ASN A 186 2.04 -7.56 -15.89
C ASN A 186 2.80 -8.64 -15.12
N ALA A 187 2.65 -8.67 -13.79
CA ALA A 187 3.23 -9.73 -12.97
C ALA A 187 2.59 -11.09 -13.29
N PHE A 188 1.26 -11.17 -13.38
CA PHE A 188 0.55 -12.38 -13.80
C PHE A 188 0.94 -12.80 -15.22
N GLN A 189 1.06 -11.85 -16.13
CA GLN A 189 1.53 -12.13 -17.49
C GLN A 189 2.95 -12.70 -17.49
N TYR A 190 3.85 -12.18 -16.65
CA TYR A 190 5.19 -12.73 -16.48
C TYR A 190 5.14 -14.18 -15.96
N ILE A 191 4.37 -14.46 -14.91
CA ILE A 191 4.27 -15.81 -14.32
C ILE A 191 3.80 -16.82 -15.37
N LYS A 192 2.80 -16.43 -16.19
CA LYS A 192 2.33 -17.23 -17.32
C LYS A 192 3.43 -17.51 -18.35
N ASP A 193 4.11 -16.45 -18.81
CA ASP A 193 5.12 -16.55 -19.87
C ASP A 193 6.37 -17.30 -19.40
N ASN A 194 6.75 -17.11 -18.13
CA ASN A 194 7.89 -17.74 -17.49
C ASN A 194 7.62 -19.23 -17.16
N GLY A 195 6.35 -19.61 -17.02
CA GLY A 195 5.94 -20.98 -16.68
C GLY A 195 6.06 -21.31 -15.18
N GLY A 196 6.32 -20.31 -14.33
CA GLY A 196 6.37 -20.49 -12.89
C GLY A 196 6.84 -19.26 -12.11
N LEU A 197 6.77 -19.35 -10.79
CA LEU A 197 7.26 -18.36 -9.84
C LEU A 197 7.90 -19.07 -8.64
N ASP A 198 9.06 -18.58 -8.21
CA ASP A 198 9.81 -19.11 -7.08
C ASP A 198 9.13 -18.81 -5.73
N SER A 199 9.45 -19.63 -4.73
CA SER A 199 9.04 -19.37 -3.34
C SER A 199 9.84 -18.23 -2.73
N GLU A 200 9.28 -17.57 -1.71
CA GLU A 200 10.02 -16.58 -0.91
C GLU A 200 11.31 -17.16 -0.32
N ASP A 201 11.27 -18.41 0.16
CA ASP A 201 12.42 -19.06 0.80
C ASP A 201 13.59 -19.29 -0.18
N SER A 202 13.28 -19.58 -1.45
CA SER A 202 14.28 -19.80 -2.50
C SER A 202 14.78 -18.52 -3.15
N TYR A 203 13.97 -17.46 -3.14
CA TYR A 203 14.32 -16.15 -3.71
C TYR A 203 13.82 -15.04 -2.77
N PRO A 204 14.56 -14.75 -1.69
CA PRO A 204 14.13 -13.80 -0.66
C PRO A 204 14.05 -12.36 -1.15
N TYR A 205 13.18 -11.57 -0.52
CA TYR A 205 13.04 -10.15 -0.78
C TYR A 205 14.23 -9.29 -0.33
N GLU A 206 14.79 -8.50 -1.26
CA GLU A 206 15.97 -7.64 -1.04
C GLU A 206 15.63 -6.14 -1.02
N ALA A 207 14.39 -5.76 -1.38
CA ALA A 207 13.93 -4.36 -1.43
C ALA A 207 14.76 -3.44 -2.35
N GLN A 208 15.36 -4.02 -3.39
CA GLN A 208 16.12 -3.32 -4.42
C GLN A 208 16.01 -4.08 -5.74
N ASP A 209 16.33 -3.40 -6.84
CA ASP A 209 16.42 -4.04 -8.15
C ASP A 209 17.73 -4.82 -8.27
N GLU A 210 17.62 -6.08 -8.68
CA GLU A 210 18.75 -6.96 -8.95
C GLU A 210 18.66 -7.52 -10.38
N THR A 211 19.65 -8.33 -10.75
CA THR A 211 19.54 -9.17 -11.95
C THR A 211 18.57 -10.32 -11.69
N CYS A 212 17.79 -10.73 -12.71
CA CYS A 212 16.86 -11.84 -12.58
C CYS A 212 17.59 -13.17 -12.26
N LYS A 213 17.25 -13.80 -11.13
CA LYS A 213 17.84 -15.06 -10.63
C LYS A 213 16.84 -16.22 -10.61
N TYR A 214 15.73 -16.15 -11.37
CA TYR A 214 14.70 -17.19 -11.42
C TYR A 214 15.29 -18.57 -11.72
N LYS A 215 14.83 -19.59 -10.99
CA LYS A 215 15.29 -20.97 -11.13
C LYS A 215 14.11 -21.94 -11.18
N PRO A 216 13.82 -22.61 -12.31
CA PRO A 216 12.63 -23.44 -12.46
C PRO A 216 12.54 -24.60 -11.46
N GLU A 217 13.67 -25.07 -10.92
CA GLU A 217 13.70 -26.06 -9.85
C GLU A 217 13.10 -25.59 -8.52
N PHE A 218 12.98 -24.28 -8.31
CA PHE A 218 12.37 -23.66 -7.12
C PHE A 218 10.98 -23.08 -7.38
N ALA A 219 10.44 -23.26 -8.58
CA ALA A 219 9.10 -22.79 -8.92
C ALA A 219 8.04 -23.59 -8.14
N VAL A 220 7.24 -22.87 -7.35
CA VAL A 220 6.18 -23.45 -6.50
C VAL A 220 4.77 -23.01 -6.90
N ALA A 221 4.66 -22.06 -7.82
CA ALA A 221 3.39 -21.55 -8.33
C ALA A 221 3.45 -21.34 -9.85
N ASN A 222 2.29 -21.43 -10.50
CA ASN A 222 2.09 -21.05 -11.88
C ASN A 222 0.69 -20.46 -12.06
N ASP A 223 0.47 -19.79 -13.19
CA ASP A 223 -0.85 -19.36 -13.61
C ASP A 223 -1.05 -19.63 -15.11
N THR A 224 -2.28 -19.39 -15.57
CA THR A 224 -2.74 -19.56 -16.95
C THR A 224 -3.19 -18.23 -17.57
N GLY A 225 -2.86 -17.10 -16.93
CA GLY A 225 -3.33 -15.75 -17.20
C GLY A 225 -4.16 -15.19 -16.06
N PHE A 226 -4.86 -14.08 -16.33
CA PHE A 226 -5.57 -13.30 -15.31
C PHE A 226 -6.95 -12.82 -15.79
N VAL A 227 -7.75 -12.38 -14.81
CA VAL A 227 -9.12 -11.88 -15.00
C VAL A 227 -9.23 -10.49 -14.40
N ASP A 228 -9.75 -9.55 -15.19
CA ASP A 228 -10.05 -8.18 -14.78
C ASP A 228 -11.49 -8.06 -14.30
N ILE A 229 -11.67 -7.44 -13.13
CA ILE A 229 -12.98 -7.20 -12.55
C ILE A 229 -13.51 -5.85 -13.09
N PRO A 230 -14.78 -5.78 -13.53
CA PRO A 230 -15.41 -4.51 -13.87
C PRO A 230 -15.32 -3.50 -12.73
N PRO A 231 -15.13 -2.20 -12.99
CA PRO A 231 -14.88 -1.19 -11.96
C PRO A 231 -16.12 -0.81 -11.15
N ARG A 232 -16.66 -1.78 -10.42
CA ARG A 232 -17.87 -1.70 -9.61
C ARG A 232 -17.66 -2.49 -8.33
N GLU A 233 -17.93 -1.87 -7.18
CA GLU A 233 -17.81 -2.52 -5.88
C GLU A 233 -18.65 -3.81 -5.75
N LYS A 234 -19.79 -3.87 -6.43
CA LYS A 234 -20.62 -5.09 -6.49
C LYS A 234 -19.91 -6.25 -7.20
N ALA A 235 -19.20 -5.97 -8.30
CA ALA A 235 -18.44 -6.99 -9.03
C ALA A 235 -17.24 -7.44 -8.21
N LEU A 236 -16.53 -6.51 -7.58
CA LEU A 236 -15.44 -6.82 -6.64
C LEU A 236 -15.94 -7.69 -5.47
N MET A 237 -17.10 -7.38 -4.89
CA MET A 237 -17.65 -8.14 -3.76
C MET A 237 -17.96 -9.58 -4.17
N SER A 238 -18.53 -9.75 -5.37
CA SER A 238 -18.82 -11.06 -5.93
C SER A 238 -17.54 -11.85 -6.17
N ALA A 239 -16.53 -11.22 -6.79
CA ALA A 239 -15.23 -11.84 -7.02
C ALA A 239 -14.58 -12.27 -5.69
N VAL A 240 -14.47 -11.37 -4.70
CA VAL A 240 -13.90 -11.71 -3.38
C VAL A 240 -14.64 -12.89 -2.75
N ALA A 241 -15.96 -12.94 -2.86
CA ALA A 241 -16.76 -14.01 -2.26
C ALA A 241 -16.62 -15.38 -2.96
N THR A 242 -16.41 -15.39 -4.29
CA THR A 242 -16.41 -16.63 -5.08
C THR A 242 -15.02 -17.09 -5.52
N VAL A 243 -14.03 -16.22 -5.47
CA VAL A 243 -12.69 -16.45 -6.03
C VAL A 243 -11.63 -16.62 -4.96
N GLY A 244 -11.60 -15.73 -3.96
CA GLY A 244 -10.51 -15.64 -3.00
C GLY A 244 -10.05 -14.20 -2.77
N PRO A 245 -8.83 -14.01 -2.24
CA PRO A 245 -8.16 -12.72 -2.24
C PRO A 245 -8.02 -12.12 -3.65
N ILE A 246 -8.16 -10.80 -3.78
CA ILE A 246 -8.14 -10.07 -5.05
C ILE A 246 -7.12 -8.93 -4.98
N SER A 247 -6.26 -8.83 -5.99
CA SER A 247 -5.34 -7.71 -6.16
C SER A 247 -6.11 -6.46 -6.53
N VAL A 248 -5.86 -5.35 -5.85
CA VAL A 248 -6.46 -4.05 -6.17
C VAL A 248 -5.43 -2.93 -6.09
N ALA A 249 -5.71 -1.81 -6.75
CA ALA A 249 -5.00 -0.56 -6.51
C ALA A 249 -5.91 0.48 -5.83
N ILE A 250 -5.30 1.34 -5.03
CA ILE A 250 -5.96 2.43 -4.30
C ILE A 250 -5.16 3.74 -4.40
N ASP A 251 -5.82 4.85 -4.11
CA ASP A 251 -5.16 6.10 -3.71
C ASP A 251 -4.73 6.01 -2.24
N ALA A 252 -3.42 5.87 -2.02
CA ALA A 252 -2.80 5.81 -0.70
C ALA A 252 -1.91 7.03 -0.42
N GLY A 253 -2.03 8.09 -1.23
CA GLY A 253 -1.18 9.27 -1.17
C GLY A 253 -1.53 10.29 -0.08
N HIS A 254 -2.31 9.89 0.92
CA HIS A 254 -2.80 10.79 1.96
C HIS A 254 -2.10 10.50 3.28
N ALA A 255 -1.76 11.55 4.03
CA ALA A 255 -1.13 11.41 5.34
C ALA A 255 -2.04 10.65 6.33
N SER A 256 -3.36 10.78 6.18
CA SER A 256 -4.37 9.99 6.88
C SER A 256 -4.21 8.48 6.69
N PHE A 257 -3.86 8.03 5.48
CA PHE A 257 -3.55 6.63 5.19
C PHE A 257 -2.16 6.24 5.67
N GLN A 258 -1.15 7.10 5.44
CA GLN A 258 0.23 6.89 5.90
C GLN A 258 0.28 6.53 7.40
N PHE A 259 -0.54 7.19 8.22
CA PHE A 259 -0.60 6.97 9.67
C PHE A 259 -1.86 6.27 10.16
N TYR A 260 -2.65 5.65 9.28
CA TYR A 260 -3.83 4.88 9.69
C TYR A 260 -3.46 3.84 10.77
N LYS A 261 -4.30 3.72 11.81
CA LYS A 261 -4.15 2.72 12.87
C LYS A 261 -5.31 1.74 12.96
N SER A 262 -6.54 2.23 13.07
CA SER A 262 -7.70 1.36 13.30
C SER A 262 -9.02 2.03 12.93
N GLY A 263 -10.08 1.24 12.74
CA GLY A 263 -11.42 1.72 12.36
C GLY A 263 -11.65 1.65 10.84
N VAL A 264 -12.80 2.15 10.38
CA VAL A 264 -13.13 2.17 8.94
C VAL A 264 -12.56 3.43 8.32
N TYR A 265 -11.51 3.27 7.52
CA TYR A 265 -10.83 4.33 6.80
C TYR A 265 -11.76 4.95 5.75
N TYR A 266 -11.96 6.26 5.87
CA TYR A 266 -12.66 7.08 4.90
C TYR A 266 -12.02 8.47 4.87
N ASP A 267 -11.46 8.87 3.73
CA ASP A 267 -10.91 10.20 3.52
C ASP A 267 -11.62 10.92 2.35
N PRO A 268 -12.33 12.05 2.59
CA PRO A 268 -12.98 12.81 1.53
C PRO A 268 -12.07 13.21 0.35
N GLU A 269 -10.76 13.30 0.57
CA GLU A 269 -9.78 13.69 -0.45
C GLU A 269 -9.30 12.52 -1.32
N CYS A 270 -9.66 11.27 -0.97
CA CYS A 270 -9.31 10.11 -1.77
C CYS A 270 -9.90 10.17 -3.20
N SER A 271 -9.04 9.98 -4.19
CA SER A 271 -9.42 9.86 -5.59
C SER A 271 -9.87 8.45 -5.93
N SER A 272 -10.93 8.33 -6.74
CA SER A 272 -11.29 7.05 -7.37
C SER A 272 -10.49 6.75 -8.64
N LYS A 273 -9.60 7.65 -9.07
CA LYS A 273 -8.90 7.62 -10.36
C LYS A 273 -7.39 7.67 -10.22
N ASP A 274 -6.87 8.44 -9.28
CA ASP A 274 -5.44 8.68 -9.11
C ASP A 274 -4.85 7.62 -8.16
N LEU A 275 -4.73 6.40 -8.66
CA LEU A 275 -4.25 5.26 -7.88
C LEU A 275 -2.73 5.19 -7.92
N ASP A 276 -2.12 4.92 -6.78
CA ASP A 276 -0.66 4.91 -6.63
C ASP A 276 -0.14 3.70 -5.83
N HIS A 277 -1.01 2.94 -5.16
CA HIS A 277 -0.59 1.82 -4.31
C HIS A 277 -1.34 0.52 -4.57
N GLY A 278 -0.61 -0.59 -4.67
CA GLY A 278 -1.14 -1.94 -4.87
C GLY A 278 -1.32 -2.67 -3.54
N VAL A 279 -2.52 -3.19 -3.28
CA VAL A 279 -2.88 -3.89 -2.05
C VAL A 279 -3.73 -5.13 -2.34
N LEU A 280 -4.06 -5.91 -1.32
CA LEU A 280 -4.82 -7.16 -1.48
C LEU A 280 -6.11 -7.12 -0.67
N VAL A 281 -7.27 -7.20 -1.34
CA VAL A 281 -8.56 -7.38 -0.67
C VAL A 281 -8.69 -8.85 -0.28
N VAL A 282 -8.72 -9.13 1.03
CA VAL A 282 -8.83 -10.48 1.57
C VAL A 282 -10.21 -10.76 2.17
N GLY A 283 -11.13 -9.81 2.06
CA GLY A 283 -12.45 -9.96 2.64
C GLY A 283 -13.26 -8.68 2.64
N TYR A 284 -14.43 -8.74 3.27
CA TYR A 284 -15.30 -7.61 3.53
C TYR A 284 -16.23 -7.92 4.70
N GLY A 285 -16.84 -6.89 5.28
CA GLY A 285 -17.80 -7.07 6.36
C GLY A 285 -18.52 -5.80 6.74
N VAL A 286 -19.18 -5.86 7.90
CA VAL A 286 -19.87 -4.75 8.53
C VAL A 286 -19.36 -4.63 9.96
N GLU A 287 -18.95 -3.43 10.37
CA GLU A 287 -18.52 -3.18 11.73
C GLU A 287 -19.72 -3.14 12.67
N ALA A 288 -19.73 -4.02 13.68
CA ALA A 288 -20.89 -4.24 14.56
C ALA A 288 -21.37 -2.98 15.28
N ASN A 289 -20.44 -2.12 15.72
CA ASN A 289 -20.77 -0.96 16.55
C ASN A 289 -21.27 0.25 15.75
N SER A 290 -20.89 0.33 14.47
CA SER A 290 -21.13 1.52 13.63
C SER A 290 -22.01 1.25 12.41
N ASN A 291 -22.32 -0.03 12.14
CA ASN A 291 -22.96 -0.50 10.91
C ASN A 291 -22.24 -0.05 9.62
N LYS A 292 -20.96 0.35 9.72
CA LYS A 292 -20.15 0.76 8.58
C LYS A 292 -19.65 -0.48 7.83
N LYS A 293 -19.90 -0.52 6.53
CA LYS A 293 -19.38 -1.57 5.66
C LYS A 293 -17.91 -1.31 5.33
N PHE A 294 -17.12 -2.37 5.24
CA PHE A 294 -15.71 -2.25 4.90
C PHE A 294 -15.23 -3.37 3.98
N TRP A 295 -14.18 -3.05 3.22
CA TRP A 295 -13.25 -4.00 2.62
C TRP A 295 -12.14 -4.31 3.62
N LEU A 296 -11.78 -5.58 3.78
CA LEU A 296 -10.65 -5.99 4.58
C LEU A 296 -9.43 -6.12 3.66
N VAL A 297 -8.43 -5.27 3.88
CA VAL A 297 -7.32 -5.10 2.96
C VAL A 297 -6.00 -5.39 3.68
N LYS A 298 -5.19 -6.27 3.10
CA LYS A 298 -3.81 -6.56 3.51
C LYS A 298 -2.89 -5.57 2.82
N ASN A 299 -2.04 -4.90 3.59
CA ASN A 299 -1.01 -4.00 3.08
C ASN A 299 0.38 -4.68 3.11
N SER A 300 1.38 -4.04 2.49
CA SER A 300 2.77 -4.50 2.36
C SER A 300 3.76 -3.60 3.11
N TRP A 301 3.32 -2.94 4.19
CA TRP A 301 4.13 -1.98 4.96
C TRP A 301 4.56 -2.53 6.34
N GLY A 302 4.52 -3.85 6.50
CA GLY A 302 4.82 -4.53 7.74
C GLY A 302 3.64 -4.52 8.74
N PRO A 303 3.71 -5.37 9.77
CA PRO A 303 2.62 -5.56 10.74
C PRO A 303 2.44 -4.35 11.67
N GLU A 304 3.45 -3.49 11.83
CA GLU A 304 3.34 -2.32 12.72
C GLU A 304 2.43 -1.22 12.17
N TRP A 305 2.26 -1.16 10.85
CA TRP A 305 1.34 -0.23 10.22
C TRP A 305 -0.11 -0.72 10.33
N GLY A 306 -1.06 0.19 10.56
CA GLY A 306 -2.47 -0.15 10.65
C GLY A 306 -2.82 -1.11 11.78
N ALA A 307 -3.83 -1.95 11.52
CA ALA A 307 -4.28 -3.00 12.42
C ALA A 307 -3.57 -4.29 12.04
N ASP A 308 -2.37 -4.50 12.59
CA ASP A 308 -1.51 -5.64 12.32
C ASP A 308 -1.19 -5.82 10.82
N GLY A 309 -0.96 -4.71 10.11
CA GLY A 309 -0.72 -4.67 8.66
C GLY A 309 -1.98 -4.63 7.79
N TYR A 310 -3.17 -4.57 8.39
CA TYR A 310 -4.44 -4.51 7.68
C TYR A 310 -5.13 -3.15 7.86
N VAL A 311 -5.98 -2.81 6.88
CA VAL A 311 -6.89 -1.67 6.93
C VAL A 311 -8.31 -2.10 6.56
N LYS A 312 -9.29 -1.52 7.26
CA LYS A 312 -10.69 -1.61 6.86
C LYS A 312 -11.03 -0.40 6.00
N MET A 313 -11.09 -0.55 4.69
CA MET A 313 -11.44 0.57 3.79
C MET A 313 -12.95 0.67 3.63
N ALA A 314 -13.49 1.89 3.57
CA ALA A 314 -14.92 2.10 3.39
C ALA A 314 -15.47 1.38 2.14
N LYS A 315 -16.54 0.60 2.31
CA LYS A 315 -17.22 -0.15 1.25
C LYS A 315 -18.58 0.43 0.94
N ASP A 316 -18.99 0.35 -0.33
CA ASP A 316 -20.23 0.91 -0.87
C ASP A 316 -20.32 2.42 -0.64
N LYS A 317 -19.17 3.11 -0.81
CA LYS A 317 -18.99 4.55 -0.59
C LYS A 317 -18.42 5.21 -1.85
N ASN A 318 -19.11 5.01 -2.96
CA ASN A 318 -18.76 5.58 -4.26
C ASN A 318 -17.35 5.20 -4.74
N ASN A 319 -16.99 3.90 -4.64
CA ASN A 319 -15.66 3.41 -5.03
C ASN A 319 -14.53 4.20 -4.36
N HIS A 320 -14.62 4.30 -3.04
CA HIS A 320 -13.72 5.09 -2.20
C HIS A 320 -12.26 4.70 -2.40
N CYS A 321 -11.39 5.71 -2.56
CA CYS A 321 -9.97 5.57 -2.95
C CYS A 321 -9.74 4.69 -4.19
N GLY A 322 -10.77 4.47 -5.01
CA GLY A 322 -10.67 3.71 -6.26
C GLY A 322 -10.49 2.21 -6.10
N ILE A 323 -10.85 1.63 -4.94
CA ILE A 323 -10.60 0.22 -4.60
C ILE A 323 -11.11 -0.81 -5.63
N ALA A 324 -12.13 -0.49 -6.41
CA ALA A 324 -12.62 -1.36 -7.49
C ALA A 324 -12.13 -0.93 -8.89
N THR A 325 -11.41 0.18 -9.03
CA THR A 325 -11.02 0.76 -10.33
C THR A 325 -10.06 -0.15 -11.10
N ALA A 326 -9.03 -0.68 -10.44
CA ALA A 326 -8.07 -1.61 -10.99
C ALA A 326 -7.99 -2.84 -10.09
N ALA A 327 -8.86 -3.82 -10.35
CA ALA A 327 -8.97 -5.04 -9.58
C ALA A 327 -8.87 -6.27 -10.49
N SER A 328 -7.99 -7.20 -10.15
CA SER A 328 -7.72 -8.40 -10.95
C SER A 328 -7.26 -9.57 -10.09
N TYR A 329 -7.27 -10.77 -10.68
CA TYR A 329 -6.76 -11.98 -10.04
C TYR A 329 -6.19 -12.97 -11.07
N PRO A 330 -5.17 -13.77 -10.71
CA PRO A 330 -4.62 -14.79 -11.60
C PRO A 330 -5.53 -16.02 -11.65
N THR A 331 -5.43 -16.79 -12.72
CA THR A 331 -6.15 -18.07 -12.89
C THR A 331 -5.17 -19.22 -12.88
N VAL A 332 -5.37 -20.19 -11.99
CA VAL A 332 -4.48 -21.34 -11.79
C VAL A 332 -5.15 -22.66 -12.15
#